data_AF-A0A315W307-F1
#
_entry.id   AF-A0A315W307-F1
#
_cell.length_a   1.000
_cell.length_b   1.000
_cell.length_c   1.000
_cell.angle_alpha   90.00
_cell.angle_beta   90.00
_cell.angle_gamma   90.00
#
_symmetry.space_group_name_H-M   'P 1'
#
loop_
_entity.id
_entity.type
_entity.pdbx_description
1 polymer ?
#
loop_
_entity_poly.entity_id
_entity_poly.type
_entity_poly.pdbx_seq_one_letter_code
_entity_poly.pdbx_strand_id
1 'polypeptide(L)'
;MAEYANLVRRALGQLRGHGGVRGFFTQFFRVNDIKTGTLIGIDKYGNKYYEDKKNYFFGRHRWVIYTTEMNGKRTFWEVDGSMVPAEWYPPRF
;
A
#
# COMPACT_ATOMS: atom_id res chain seq x y z
N MET A 1 -24.23 -8.11 -18.90
CA MET A 1 -23.27 -7.25 -19.66
C MET A 1 -22.87 -5.97 -18.91
N ALA A 2 -23.79 -5.27 -18.22
CA ALA A 2 -23.47 -4.03 -17.49
C ALA A 2 -22.56 -4.21 -16.24
N GLU A 3 -22.63 -5.35 -15.56
CA GLU A 3 -21.77 -5.64 -14.39
C GLU A 3 -20.29 -5.79 -14.76
N TYR A 4 -19.98 -6.43 -15.89
CA TYR A 4 -18.61 -6.56 -16.39
C TYR A 4 -18.00 -5.21 -16.74
N ALA A 5 -18.77 -4.27 -17.28
CA ALA A 5 -18.30 -2.93 -17.57
C ALA A 5 -17.87 -2.18 -16.29
N ASN A 6 -18.60 -2.36 -15.19
CA ASN A 6 -18.25 -1.77 -13.90
C ASN A 6 -17.01 -2.43 -13.28
N LEU A 7 -16.86 -3.75 -13.44
CA LEU A 7 -15.67 -4.48 -13.00
C LEU A 7 -14.42 -4.02 -13.76
N VAL A 8 -14.50 -3.89 -15.08
CA VAL A 8 -13.39 -3.41 -15.92
C VAL A 8 -13.05 -1.95 -15.59
N ARG A 9 -14.05 -1.09 -15.37
CA ARG A 9 -13.82 0.30 -14.91
C ARG A 9 -13.07 0.36 -13.58
N ARG A 10 -13.41 -0.52 -12.63
CA ARG A 10 -12.70 -0.61 -11.34
C ARG A 10 -11.27 -1.09 -11.51
N ALA A 11 -11.05 -2.15 -12.30
CA ALA A 11 -9.70 -2.65 -12.59
C ALA A 11 -8.81 -1.60 -13.28
N LEU A 12 -9.36 -0.87 -14.25
CA LEU A 12 -8.67 0.26 -14.90
C LEU A 12 -8.37 1.40 -13.91
N GLY A 13 -9.30 1.68 -13.00
CA GLY A 13 -9.11 2.65 -11.92
C GLY A 13 -7.96 2.26 -10.99
N GLN A 14 -7.88 0.99 -10.60
CA GLN A 14 -6.78 0.46 -9.78
C GLN A 14 -5.44 0.57 -10.50
N LEU A 15 -5.36 0.13 -11.76
CA LEU A 15 -4.13 0.24 -12.56
C LEU A 15 -3.62 1.68 -12.69
N ARG A 16 -4.52 2.65 -12.86
CA ARG A 16 -4.18 4.08 -12.87
C ARG A 16 -3.76 4.58 -11.48
N GLY A 17 -4.46 4.16 -10.43
CA GLY A 17 -4.17 4.55 -9.04
C GLY A 17 -2.80 4.12 -8.54
N HIS A 18 -2.24 3.02 -9.07
CA HIS A 18 -0.91 2.52 -8.70
C HIS A 18 0.26 3.16 -9.47
N GLY A 19 0.02 4.21 -10.28
CA GLY A 19 1.06 4.84 -11.08
C GLY A 19 1.49 3.99 -12.29
N GLY A 20 0.57 3.19 -12.81
CA GLY A 20 0.77 2.34 -13.98
C GLY A 20 1.20 0.91 -13.65
N VAL A 21 1.52 0.17 -14.73
CA VAL A 21 1.74 -1.28 -14.70
C VAL A 21 2.92 -1.68 -13.79
N ARG A 22 4.00 -0.88 -13.80
CA ARG A 22 5.18 -1.14 -12.96
C ARG A 22 4.88 -0.99 -11.46
N GLY A 23 4.14 0.05 -11.07
CA GLY A 23 3.74 0.26 -9.67
C GLY A 23 2.75 -0.81 -9.21
N PHE A 24 1.82 -1.19 -10.10
CA PHE A 24 0.90 -2.30 -9.88
C PHE A 24 1.63 -3.63 -9.62
N PHE A 25 2.57 -4.02 -10.49
CA PHE A 25 3.36 -5.25 -10.28
C PHE A 25 4.22 -5.18 -9.03
N THR A 26 4.85 -4.04 -8.76
CA THR A 26 5.67 -3.87 -7.54
C THR A 26 4.81 -4.07 -6.28
N GLN A 27 3.59 -3.54 -6.27
CA GLN A 27 2.69 -3.71 -5.15
C GLN A 27 2.16 -5.14 -5.05
N PHE A 28 1.82 -5.76 -6.19
CA PHE A 28 1.39 -7.17 -6.23
C PHE A 28 2.46 -8.10 -5.67
N PHE A 29 3.72 -7.96 -6.08
CA PHE A 29 4.80 -8.85 -5.61
C PHE A 29 5.28 -8.55 -4.18
N ARG A 30 5.21 -7.30 -3.70
CA ARG A 30 5.68 -6.95 -2.35
C ARG A 30 4.62 -7.09 -1.27
N VAL A 31 3.37 -6.72 -1.58
CA VAL A 31 2.26 -6.65 -0.62
C VAL A 31 1.31 -7.84 -0.77
N ASN A 32 1.38 -8.59 -1.88
CA ASN A 32 0.43 -9.65 -2.24
C ASN A 32 -1.04 -9.18 -2.34
N ASP A 33 -1.28 -7.87 -2.33
CA ASP A 33 -2.61 -7.28 -2.38
C ASP A 33 -2.59 -5.98 -3.20
N ILE A 34 -3.61 -5.82 -4.03
CA ILE A 34 -3.80 -4.67 -4.93
C ILE A 34 -4.80 -3.74 -4.24
N LYS A 35 -4.32 -3.05 -3.21
CA LYS A 35 -5.10 -2.05 -2.48
C LYS A 35 -4.75 -0.64 -2.90
N THR A 36 -5.77 0.11 -3.28
CA THR A 36 -5.68 1.55 -3.49
C THR A 36 -6.23 2.26 -2.26
N GLY A 37 -5.52 3.28 -1.77
CA GLY A 37 -5.94 4.06 -0.63
C GLY A 37 -5.30 5.44 -0.64
N THR A 38 -5.72 6.29 0.28
CA THR A 38 -5.17 7.64 0.45
C THR A 38 -3.85 7.54 1.19
N LEU A 39 -2.81 8.22 0.68
CA LEU A 39 -1.53 8.34 1.38
C LEU A 39 -1.72 9.28 2.57
N ILE A 40 -1.55 8.75 3.79
CA ILE A 40 -1.64 9.52 5.04
C ILE A 40 -0.32 10.25 5.30
N GLY A 41 0.79 9.56 5.09
CA GLY A 41 2.10 10.07 5.44
C GLY A 41 3.24 9.16 5.02
N ILE A 42 4.44 9.70 5.15
CA ILE A 42 5.71 9.03 4.87
C ILE A 42 6.55 9.21 6.12
N ASP A 43 7.13 8.12 6.65
CA ASP A 43 8.06 8.22 7.77
C ASP A 43 9.45 8.72 7.32
N LYS A 44 10.34 8.92 8.29
CA LYS A 44 11.72 9.33 8.01
C LYS A 44 12.54 8.31 7.19
N TYR A 45 12.10 7.05 7.17
CA TYR A 45 12.78 5.97 6.47
C TYR A 45 12.24 5.76 5.04
N GLY A 46 11.15 6.44 4.68
CA GLY A 46 10.50 6.33 3.38
C GLY A 46 9.41 5.25 3.32
N ASN A 47 8.99 4.67 4.45
CA ASN A 47 7.80 3.84 4.52
C ASN A 47 6.55 4.71 4.30
N LYS A 48 5.65 4.25 3.45
CA LYS A 48 4.44 4.97 3.05
C LYS A 48 3.22 4.35 3.72
N TYR A 49 2.43 5.17 4.41
CA TYR A 49 1.24 4.73 5.14
C TYR A 49 -0.01 5.11 4.37
N TYR A 50 -0.86 4.13 4.13
CA TYR A 50 -2.09 4.29 3.38
C TYR A 50 -3.30 3.96 4.26
N GLU A 51 -4.39 4.68 4.02
CA GLU A 51 -5.68 4.43 4.65
C GLU A 51 -6.83 4.49 3.65
N ASP A 52 -7.78 3.58 3.84
CA ASP A 52 -9.08 3.60 3.20
C ASP A 52 -10.14 3.02 4.16
N LYS A 53 -10.82 3.93 4.87
CA LYS A 53 -11.92 3.61 5.80
C LYS A 53 -13.25 3.29 5.08
N LYS A 54 -13.37 3.60 3.79
CA LYS A 54 -14.65 3.55 3.06
C LYS A 54 -14.85 2.20 2.38
N ASN A 55 -13.79 1.61 1.83
CA ASN A 55 -13.89 0.38 1.05
C ASN A 55 -13.42 -0.87 1.81
N TYR A 56 -12.69 -0.72 2.93
CA TYR A 56 -12.10 -1.83 3.66
C TYR A 56 -12.58 -1.90 5.11
N PHE A 57 -12.65 -3.12 5.64
CA PHE A 57 -13.05 -3.39 7.02
C PHE A 57 -11.95 -3.05 8.04
N PHE A 58 -12.34 -2.93 9.31
CA PHE A 58 -11.42 -2.65 10.42
C PHE A 58 -10.33 -3.72 10.53
N GLY A 59 -9.06 -3.31 10.54
CA GLY A 59 -7.88 -4.21 10.41
C GLY A 59 -7.29 -4.33 9.00
N ARG A 60 -8.04 -4.08 7.93
CA ARG A 60 -7.50 -3.98 6.54
C ARG A 60 -7.55 -2.58 5.92
N HIS A 61 -8.25 -1.65 6.58
CA HIS A 61 -8.35 -0.24 6.21
C HIS A 61 -7.03 0.52 6.25
N ARG A 62 -5.99 -0.02 6.88
CA ARG A 62 -4.64 0.56 6.92
C ARG A 62 -3.61 -0.44 6.50
N TRP A 63 -2.62 0.03 5.76
CA TRP A 63 -1.45 -0.76 5.40
C TRP A 63 -0.25 0.14 5.19
N VAL A 64 0.93 -0.46 5.31
CA VAL A 64 2.21 0.19 5.06
C VAL A 64 2.84 -0.42 3.82
N ILE A 65 3.41 0.42 2.96
CA ILE A 65 4.32 -0.02 1.90
C ILE A 65 5.73 0.35 2.36
N TYR A 66 6.51 -0.69 2.67
CA TYR A 66 7.87 -0.51 3.15
C TYR A 66 8.77 0.12 2.09
N THR A 67 9.76 0.86 2.56
CA THR A 67 10.85 1.38 1.73
C THR A 67 11.65 0.23 1.09
N THR A 68 12.35 0.55 -0.01
CA THR A 68 13.24 -0.41 -0.69
C THR A 68 14.62 -0.50 -0.04
N GLU A 69 14.97 0.52 0.75
CA GLU A 69 16.23 0.59 1.48
C GLU A 69 16.02 1.29 2.82
N MET A 70 16.46 0.65 3.90
CA MET A 70 16.43 1.20 5.24
C MET A 70 17.80 1.04 5.89
N ASN A 71 18.37 2.16 6.38
CA ASN A 71 19.66 2.19 7.08
C ASN A 71 20.80 1.45 6.33
N GLY A 72 20.85 1.58 5.00
CA GLY A 72 21.88 0.94 4.15
C GLY A 72 21.65 -0.54 3.88
N LYS A 73 20.54 -1.14 4.37
CA LYS A 73 20.12 -2.50 4.01
C LYS A 73 19.06 -2.46 2.91
N ARG A 74 19.20 -3.34 1.92
CA ARG A 74 18.22 -3.48 0.83
C ARG A 74 17.01 -4.30 1.29
N THR A 75 15.99 -3.61 1.79
CA THR A 75 14.74 -4.19 2.30
C THR A 75 13.67 -4.37 1.21
N PHE A 76 14.11 -4.59 -0.04
CA PHE A 76 13.18 -4.70 -1.16
C PHE A 76 12.25 -5.91 -1.01
N TRP A 77 12.82 -7.06 -0.63
CA TRP A 77 12.11 -8.32 -0.36
C TRP A 77 12.10 -8.69 1.13
N GLU A 78 13.14 -8.31 1.86
CA GLU A 78 13.25 -8.53 3.30
C GLU A 78 12.48 -7.43 4.05
N VAL A 79 11.16 -7.53 4.03
CA VAL A 79 10.28 -6.62 4.79
C VAL A 79 10.09 -7.17 6.19
N ASP A 80 10.20 -6.32 7.20
CA ASP A 80 9.99 -6.68 8.61
C ASP A 80 9.02 -5.69 9.26
N GLY A 81 8.13 -6.19 10.13
CA GLY A 81 7.23 -5.38 10.92
C GLY A 81 7.95 -4.44 11.89
N SER A 82 9.18 -4.79 12.29
CA SER A 82 10.02 -3.93 13.15
C SER A 82 10.53 -2.66 12.46
N MET A 83 10.37 -2.53 11.14
CA MET A 83 10.79 -1.35 10.38
C MET A 83 9.89 -0.14 10.57
N VAL A 84 8.72 -0.33 11.17
CA VAL A 84 7.78 0.76 11.49
C VAL A 84 8.29 1.50 12.74
N PRO A 85 8.48 2.83 12.69
CA PRO A 85 8.93 3.58 13.85
C PRO A 85 7.83 3.65 14.92
N ALA A 86 8.24 3.83 16.19
CA ALA A 86 7.32 3.91 17.34
C ALA A 86 6.31 5.06 17.25
N GLU A 87 6.58 6.12 16.49
CA GLU A 87 5.59 7.19 16.26
C GLU A 87 4.36 6.70 15.47
N TRP A 88 4.54 5.66 14.65
CA TRP A 88 3.50 4.99 13.88
C TRP A 88 2.98 3.71 14.57
N TYR A 89 3.50 3.35 15.75
CA TYR A 89 3.16 2.15 16.51
C TYR A 89 2.87 2.49 17.99
N PRO A 90 1.63 2.38 18.53
CA PRO A 90 0.38 1.81 18.01
C PRO A 90 -0.39 2.76 17.08
N PRO A 91 -1.30 2.26 16.21
CA PRO A 91 -2.03 3.08 15.26
C PRO A 91 -3.02 4.01 15.99
N ARG A 92 -2.56 5.17 16.44
CA ARG A 92 -3.34 6.23 17.11
C ARG A 92 -4.12 7.09 16.11
N PHE A 93 -4.96 6.46 15.28
CA PHE A 93 -5.82 7.15 14.30
C PHE A 93 -7.15 6.41 14.12
#